data_AF-A0A847RMA4-F1
#
_entry.id   AF-A0A847RMA4-F1
#
_cell.length_a   1.000
_cell.length_b   1.000
_cell.length_c   1.000
_cell.angle_alpha   90.00
_cell.angle_beta   90.00
_cell.angle_gamma   90.00
#
_symmetry.space_group_name_H-M   'P 1'
#
loop_
_entity.id
_entity.type
_entity.pdbx_description
1 polymer ?
#
loop_
_entity_poly.entity_id
_entity_poly.type
_entity_poly.pdbx_seq_one_letter_code
_entity_poly.pdbx_strand_id
1 'polypeptide(L)'
;MNRVEELTNLGGFPMTQYTLDFMQKSYRESLGALARLVGSAVIVSGMEETGSTVANGWISYNGELLPFIGGPKQSTWIVEELAEPRKFADLVDRNVYFTRQARFAAGGIAYSSLQRIETLLGLKNTIASLETRLGQRIDNVWKRGDVIEIDCSKPYLQANFDSTGLGINERTGWAVCNGANGTKNRGGRFAVGYDPLQFDYNDFGKTGGKDWVSLTAEQNGPHTHGYASPHQDNNTWGDGAEENDYGPGWLINPNRLGYNGTTSSSGYGYPHENRPPFFVTLWIMKL
;
A
#
# COMPACT_ATOMS: atom_id res chain seq x y z
N MET A 1 -36.76 -4.89 -33.45
CA MET A 1 -36.73 -6.24 -34.05
C MET A 1 -37.41 -6.16 -35.40
N ASN A 2 -36.84 -6.78 -36.42
CA ASN A 2 -37.53 -6.98 -37.70
C ASN A 2 -38.80 -7.81 -37.44
N ARG A 3 -39.91 -7.44 -38.08
CA ARG A 3 -41.21 -8.11 -37.89
C ARG A 3 -41.93 -8.28 -39.22
N VAL A 4 -42.70 -9.36 -39.32
CA VAL A 4 -43.67 -9.58 -40.40
C VAL A 4 -45.05 -9.33 -39.80
N GLU A 5 -45.79 -8.39 -40.37
CA GLU A 5 -47.15 -8.07 -39.92
C GLU A 5 -48.19 -8.93 -40.66
N GLU A 6 -49.36 -9.09 -40.04
CA GLU A 6 -50.55 -9.69 -40.67
C GLU A 6 -50.40 -11.13 -41.19
N LEU A 7 -49.65 -11.98 -40.48
CA LEU A 7 -49.53 -13.42 -40.77
C LEU A 7 -50.88 -14.18 -40.76
N THR A 8 -51.92 -13.59 -40.17
CA THR A 8 -53.29 -14.14 -40.08
C THR A 8 -54.31 -13.34 -40.89
N ASN A 9 -53.87 -12.55 -41.88
CA ASN A 9 -54.81 -11.80 -42.72
C ASN A 9 -55.81 -12.75 -43.39
N LEU A 10 -57.10 -12.41 -43.35
CA LEU A 10 -58.19 -13.19 -43.95
C LEU A 10 -58.03 -13.36 -45.47
N GLY A 11 -57.34 -12.42 -46.14
CA GLY A 11 -56.99 -12.50 -47.56
C GLY A 11 -55.83 -13.47 -47.87
N GLY A 12 -55.24 -14.09 -46.84
CA GLY A 12 -54.08 -14.97 -46.95
C GLY A 12 -52.76 -14.18 -46.95
N PHE A 13 -51.72 -14.81 -46.39
CA PHE A 13 -50.37 -14.24 -46.35
C PHE A 13 -49.51 -14.84 -47.46
N PRO A 14 -48.86 -14.02 -48.32
CA PRO A 14 -48.05 -14.54 -49.42
C PRO A 14 -46.73 -15.15 -48.91
N MET A 15 -46.68 -16.48 -48.87
CA MET A 15 -45.50 -17.25 -48.46
C MET A 15 -44.51 -17.38 -49.62
N THR A 16 -43.69 -16.35 -49.81
CA THR A 16 -42.63 -16.32 -50.84
C THR A 16 -41.27 -16.65 -50.26
N GLN A 17 -40.32 -17.01 -51.12
CA GLN A 17 -38.92 -17.22 -50.73
C GLN A 17 -38.32 -15.96 -50.08
N TYR A 18 -38.68 -14.77 -50.56
CA TYR A 18 -38.25 -13.50 -49.98
C TYR A 18 -38.69 -13.35 -48.53
N THR A 19 -39.94 -13.72 -48.22
CA THR A 19 -40.46 -13.63 -46.86
C THR A 19 -39.70 -14.56 -45.90
N LEU A 20 -39.39 -15.78 -46.34
CA LEU A 20 -38.63 -16.74 -45.54
C LEU A 20 -37.16 -16.30 -45.35
N ASP A 21 -36.55 -15.73 -46.39
CA ASP A 21 -35.21 -15.14 -46.30
C ASP A 21 -35.17 -13.95 -45.33
N PHE A 22 -36.17 -13.07 -45.38
CA PHE A 22 -36.30 -11.97 -44.43
C PHE A 22 -36.42 -12.46 -42.99
N MET A 23 -37.26 -13.47 -42.73
CA MET A 23 -37.35 -14.09 -41.41
C MET A 23 -36.00 -14.70 -41.00
N GLN A 24 -35.31 -15.39 -41.92
CA GLN A 24 -34.01 -16.01 -41.67
C GLN A 24 -32.91 -15.02 -41.30
N LYS A 25 -32.77 -13.94 -42.07
CA LYS A 25 -31.81 -12.87 -41.79
C LYS A 25 -32.07 -12.22 -40.45
N SER A 26 -33.34 -11.98 -40.13
CA SER A 26 -33.75 -11.28 -38.90
C SER A 26 -33.25 -11.95 -37.62
N TYR A 27 -33.43 -13.28 -37.48
CA TYR A 27 -32.89 -13.98 -36.30
C TYR A 27 -31.38 -14.23 -36.40
N ARG A 28 -30.83 -14.51 -37.59
CA ARG A 28 -29.38 -14.76 -37.76
C ARG A 28 -28.55 -13.53 -37.38
N GLU A 29 -28.94 -12.35 -37.82
CA GLU A 29 -28.22 -11.10 -37.51
C GLU A 29 -28.32 -10.74 -36.02
N SER A 30 -29.52 -10.89 -35.44
CA SER A 30 -29.76 -10.60 -34.02
C SER A 30 -28.97 -11.55 -33.10
N LEU A 31 -28.97 -12.85 -33.39
CA LEU A 31 -28.20 -13.84 -32.62
C LEU A 31 -26.69 -13.69 -32.89
N GLY A 32 -26.29 -13.34 -34.11
CA GLY A 32 -24.89 -13.04 -34.42
C GLY A 32 -24.36 -11.82 -33.67
N ALA A 33 -25.19 -10.80 -33.42
CA ALA A 33 -24.81 -9.67 -32.57
C ALA A 33 -24.56 -10.12 -31.11
N LEU A 34 -25.39 -11.00 -30.56
CA LEU A 34 -25.19 -11.59 -29.24
C LEU A 34 -23.94 -12.48 -29.19
N ALA A 35 -23.69 -13.28 -30.22
CA ALA A 35 -22.46 -14.08 -30.33
C ALA A 35 -21.21 -13.20 -30.30
N ARG A 36 -21.23 -12.07 -31.01
CA ARG A 36 -20.12 -11.09 -31.00
C ARG A 36 -19.90 -10.45 -29.63
N LEU A 37 -20.96 -10.23 -28.85
CA LEU A 37 -20.84 -9.74 -27.47
C LEU A 37 -20.13 -10.74 -26.57
N VAL A 38 -20.42 -12.03 -26.73
CA VAL A 38 -19.76 -13.10 -25.96
C VAL A 38 -18.29 -13.26 -26.35
N GLY A 39 -17.96 -13.02 -27.63
CA GLY A 39 -16.62 -13.22 -28.19
C GLY A 39 -16.49 -14.53 -28.96
N SER A 40 -15.31 -14.77 -29.53
CA SER A 40 -15.00 -16.01 -30.28
C SER A 40 -14.31 -17.03 -29.39
N ALA A 41 -14.49 -18.32 -29.68
CA ALA A 41 -13.95 -19.45 -28.94
C ALA A 41 -14.42 -19.49 -27.47
N VAL A 42 -15.72 -19.26 -27.25
CA VAL A 42 -16.33 -19.29 -25.92
C VAL A 42 -17.38 -20.38 -25.82
N ILE A 43 -17.36 -21.16 -24.74
CA ILE A 43 -18.42 -22.10 -24.39
C ILE A 43 -19.56 -21.31 -23.74
N VAL A 44 -20.73 -21.34 -24.37
CA VAL A 44 -21.92 -20.59 -23.94
C VAL A 44 -22.78 -21.43 -23.00
N SER A 45 -22.95 -22.72 -23.30
CA SER A 45 -23.74 -23.64 -22.48
C SER A 45 -23.38 -25.11 -22.76
N GLY A 46 -23.70 -26.00 -21.82
CA GLY A 46 -23.41 -27.42 -21.94
C GLY A 46 -21.89 -27.69 -21.98
N MET A 47 -21.47 -28.66 -22.80
CA MET A 47 -20.07 -29.11 -22.92
C MET A 47 -19.43 -29.46 -21.58
N GLU A 48 -20.21 -30.06 -20.69
CA GLU A 48 -19.73 -30.54 -19.40
C GLU A 48 -18.86 -31.78 -19.63
N GLU A 49 -17.72 -31.85 -18.94
CA GLU A 49 -16.80 -32.98 -19.04
C GLU A 49 -17.13 -34.00 -17.96
N THR A 50 -17.32 -35.26 -18.35
CA THR A 50 -17.52 -36.38 -17.43
C THR A 50 -16.55 -37.50 -17.80
N GLY A 51 -15.47 -37.63 -17.01
CA GLY A 51 -14.40 -38.59 -17.31
C GLY A 51 -13.71 -38.27 -18.65
N SER A 52 -13.85 -39.15 -19.64
CA SER A 52 -13.26 -39.01 -20.98
C SER A 52 -14.23 -38.50 -22.04
N THR A 53 -15.44 -38.09 -21.66
CA THR A 53 -16.46 -37.57 -22.59
C THR A 53 -16.83 -36.13 -22.28
N VAL A 54 -17.28 -35.42 -23.30
CA VAL A 54 -17.86 -34.08 -23.19
C VAL A 54 -19.28 -34.14 -23.72
N ALA A 55 -20.23 -33.55 -22.98
CA ALA A 55 -21.62 -33.46 -23.39
C ALA A 55 -21.82 -32.52 -24.59
N ASN A 56 -23.00 -32.56 -25.20
CA ASN A 56 -23.39 -31.57 -26.19
C ASN A 56 -23.50 -30.18 -25.54
N GLY A 57 -23.41 -29.13 -26.36
CA GLY A 57 -23.59 -27.77 -25.87
C GLY A 57 -23.59 -26.75 -27.00
N TRP A 58 -23.22 -25.52 -26.65
CA TRP A 58 -23.17 -24.40 -27.58
C TRP A 58 -21.88 -23.61 -27.38
N ILE A 59 -21.29 -23.21 -28.51
CA ILE A 59 -20.14 -22.32 -28.53
C ILE A 59 -20.46 -21.05 -29.31
N SER A 60 -19.82 -19.96 -28.95
CA SER A 60 -19.72 -18.75 -29.76
C SER A 60 -18.38 -18.77 -30.48
N TYR A 61 -18.40 -18.74 -31.81
CA TYR A 61 -17.19 -18.76 -32.63
C TYR A 61 -17.37 -17.88 -33.86
N ASN A 62 -16.42 -16.97 -34.09
CA ASN A 62 -16.39 -16.02 -35.21
C ASN A 62 -17.70 -15.22 -35.40
N GLY A 63 -18.36 -14.88 -34.29
CA GLY A 63 -19.61 -14.10 -34.32
C GLY A 63 -20.85 -14.93 -34.68
N GLU A 64 -20.78 -16.25 -34.58
CA GLU A 64 -21.89 -17.18 -34.77
C GLU A 64 -22.04 -18.07 -33.52
N LEU A 65 -23.29 -18.38 -33.16
CA LEU A 65 -23.60 -19.41 -32.17
C LEU A 65 -23.71 -20.76 -32.90
N LEU A 66 -22.87 -21.72 -32.50
CA LEU A 66 -22.82 -23.05 -33.11
C LEU A 66 -23.16 -24.12 -32.07
N PRO A 67 -24.01 -25.11 -32.40
CA PRO A 67 -24.15 -26.30 -31.58
C PRO A 67 -22.84 -27.08 -31.61
N PHE A 68 -22.39 -27.51 -30.43
CA PHE A 68 -21.26 -28.40 -30.29
C PHE A 68 -21.77 -29.82 -30.01
N ILE A 69 -21.45 -30.74 -30.90
CA ILE A 69 -21.73 -32.17 -30.73
C ILE A 69 -20.58 -32.78 -29.93
N GLY A 70 -20.91 -33.18 -28.72
CA GLY A 70 -20.00 -33.83 -27.78
C GLY A 70 -19.66 -35.26 -28.19
N GLY A 71 -19.00 -35.98 -27.28
CA GLY A 71 -18.49 -37.32 -27.51
C GLY A 71 -17.18 -37.57 -26.76
N PRO A 72 -16.38 -38.56 -27.17
CA PRO A 72 -15.04 -38.78 -26.62
C PRO A 72 -14.20 -37.50 -26.77
N LYS A 73 -13.62 -37.04 -25.66
CA LYS A 73 -12.80 -35.83 -25.62
C LYS A 73 -11.59 -35.99 -26.54
N GLN A 74 -11.37 -35.00 -27.41
CA GLN A 74 -10.17 -34.92 -28.25
C GLN A 74 -9.43 -33.60 -27.98
N SER A 75 -8.18 -33.51 -28.43
CA SER A 75 -7.36 -32.30 -28.31
C SER A 75 -7.77 -31.20 -29.28
N THR A 76 -8.50 -31.54 -30.36
CA THR A 76 -8.91 -30.59 -31.39
C THR A 76 -10.38 -30.74 -31.80
N TRP A 77 -10.96 -29.66 -32.31
CA TRP A 77 -12.32 -29.60 -32.83
C TRP A 77 -12.38 -28.83 -34.15
N ILE A 78 -13.42 -29.08 -34.94
CA ILE A 78 -13.66 -28.40 -36.22
C ILE A 78 -15.08 -27.86 -36.27
N VAL A 79 -15.33 -26.91 -37.17
CA VAL A 79 -16.67 -26.56 -37.64
C VAL A 79 -16.91 -27.30 -38.95
N GLU A 80 -18.01 -28.02 -39.05
CA GLU A 80 -18.46 -28.66 -40.28
C GLU A 80 -19.82 -28.11 -40.71
N GLU A 81 -20.10 -28.22 -42.00
CA GLU A 81 -21.39 -27.90 -42.58
C GLU A 81 -21.95 -29.15 -43.24
N LEU A 82 -23.10 -29.61 -42.75
CA LEU A 82 -23.82 -30.75 -43.29
C LEU A 82 -24.89 -30.24 -44.24
N ALA A 83 -24.93 -30.78 -45.46
CA ALA A 83 -25.92 -30.43 -46.46
C ALA A 83 -26.91 -31.58 -46.68
N GLU A 84 -28.20 -31.26 -46.69
CA GLU A 84 -29.28 -32.21 -46.99
C GLU A 84 -30.00 -31.81 -48.30
N PRO A 85 -30.01 -32.69 -49.32
CA PRO A 85 -30.68 -32.42 -50.58
C PRO A 85 -32.20 -32.59 -50.49
N ARG A 86 -32.92 -31.81 -51.29
CA ARG A 86 -34.35 -31.99 -51.55
C ARG A 86 -34.63 -32.01 -53.04
N LYS A 87 -35.61 -32.81 -53.42
CA LYS A 87 -36.10 -32.91 -54.80
C LYS A 87 -37.08 -31.77 -55.07
N PHE A 88 -36.80 -31.00 -56.13
CA PHE A 88 -37.66 -29.92 -56.59
C PHE A 88 -38.69 -30.43 -57.60
N ALA A 89 -39.69 -29.61 -57.92
CA ALA A 89 -40.76 -29.95 -58.86
C ALA A 89 -40.26 -30.22 -60.31
N ASP A 90 -39.04 -29.77 -60.62
CA ASP A 90 -38.31 -30.05 -61.86
C ASP A 90 -37.57 -31.42 -61.84
N LEU A 91 -37.79 -32.23 -60.79
CA LEU A 91 -37.14 -33.51 -60.54
C LEU A 91 -35.63 -33.44 -60.27
N VAL A 92 -35.07 -32.24 -60.05
CA VAL A 92 -33.65 -32.04 -59.73
C VAL A 92 -33.45 -31.98 -58.21
N ASP A 93 -32.47 -32.73 -57.72
CA ASP A 93 -32.03 -32.65 -56.32
C ASP A 93 -31.11 -31.45 -56.12
N ARG A 94 -31.40 -30.63 -55.11
CA ARG A 94 -30.56 -29.50 -54.72
C ARG A 94 -30.35 -29.52 -53.22
N ASN A 95 -29.16 -29.15 -52.75
CA ASN A 95 -28.90 -28.99 -51.31
C ASN A 95 -29.73 -27.82 -50.77
N VAL A 96 -30.62 -28.10 -49.82
CA VAL A 96 -31.55 -27.09 -49.28
C VAL A 96 -31.25 -26.79 -47.82
N TYR A 97 -31.06 -27.81 -46.99
CA TYR A 97 -30.78 -27.60 -45.57
C TYR A 97 -29.29 -27.68 -45.33
N PHE A 98 -28.75 -26.62 -44.74
CA PHE A 98 -27.36 -26.54 -44.34
C PHE A 98 -27.31 -26.38 -42.82
N THR A 99 -26.71 -27.35 -42.13
CA THR A 99 -26.53 -27.33 -40.68
C THR A 99 -25.06 -27.15 -40.38
N ARG A 100 -24.71 -26.01 -39.79
CA ARG A 100 -23.35 -25.75 -39.29
C ARG A 100 -23.26 -26.18 -37.84
N GLN A 101 -22.27 -27.00 -37.52
CA GLN A 101 -22.05 -27.49 -36.16
C GLN A 101 -20.56 -27.66 -35.88
N ALA A 102 -20.20 -27.61 -34.59
CA ALA A 102 -18.87 -27.92 -34.12
C ALA A 102 -18.84 -29.34 -33.54
N ARG A 103 -17.72 -30.05 -33.70
CA ARG A 103 -17.50 -31.35 -33.04
C ARG A 103 -16.01 -31.64 -32.91
N PHE A 104 -15.69 -32.63 -32.08
CA PHE A 104 -14.33 -33.17 -32.03
C PHE A 104 -13.92 -33.82 -33.36
N ALA A 105 -12.70 -33.51 -33.79
CA ALA A 105 -12.03 -34.10 -34.94
C ALA A 105 -10.53 -33.84 -34.89
N ALA A 106 -9.72 -34.71 -35.48
CA ALA A 106 -8.28 -34.52 -35.62
C ALA A 106 -7.95 -33.39 -36.62
N GLY A 107 -6.84 -32.67 -36.37
CA GLY A 107 -6.32 -31.64 -37.30
C GLY A 107 -7.08 -30.31 -37.28
N GLY A 108 -7.92 -30.09 -36.26
CA GLY A 108 -8.69 -28.87 -36.07
C GLY A 108 -8.04 -27.84 -35.14
N ILE A 109 -8.89 -26.98 -34.57
CA ILE A 109 -8.52 -25.96 -33.59
C ILE A 109 -8.34 -26.62 -32.23
N ALA A 110 -7.35 -26.18 -31.44
CA ALA A 110 -7.12 -26.72 -30.11
C ALA A 110 -8.36 -26.55 -29.20
N TYR A 111 -8.81 -27.64 -28.57
CA TYR A 111 -9.92 -27.61 -27.62
C TYR A 111 -9.62 -26.72 -26.40
N SER A 112 -8.35 -26.64 -25.99
CA SER A 112 -7.90 -25.72 -24.93
C SER A 112 -8.05 -24.23 -25.25
N SER A 113 -8.30 -23.87 -26.52
CA SER A 113 -8.62 -22.48 -26.89
C SER A 113 -10.05 -22.09 -26.53
N LEU A 114 -10.95 -23.05 -26.33
CA LEU A 114 -12.32 -22.77 -25.89
C LEU A 114 -12.30 -22.41 -24.41
N GLN A 115 -12.78 -21.20 -24.10
CA GLN A 115 -12.92 -20.75 -22.72
C GLN A 115 -14.37 -20.79 -22.28
N ARG A 116 -14.60 -21.21 -21.03
CA ARG A 116 -15.92 -21.12 -20.41
C ARG A 116 -16.03 -19.78 -19.70
N ILE A 117 -17.07 -19.02 -20.02
CA ILE A 117 -17.42 -17.81 -19.29
C ILE A 117 -18.44 -18.18 -18.20
N GLU A 118 -18.26 -17.64 -17.00
CA GLU A 118 -19.27 -17.74 -15.95
C GLU A 118 -20.52 -16.92 -16.33
N THR A 119 -21.67 -17.32 -15.80
CA THR A 119 -22.88 -16.50 -15.96
C THR A 119 -22.66 -15.10 -15.38
N LEU A 120 -23.44 -14.11 -15.83
CA LEU A 120 -23.42 -12.76 -15.25
C LEU A 120 -23.66 -12.77 -13.73
N LEU A 121 -24.42 -13.76 -13.23
CA LEU A 121 -24.62 -13.97 -11.80
C LEU A 121 -23.34 -14.47 -11.10
N GLY A 122 -22.58 -15.35 -11.74
CA GLY A 122 -21.26 -15.79 -11.26
C GLY A 122 -20.27 -14.62 -11.17
N LEU A 123 -20.19 -13.82 -12.25
CA LEU A 123 -19.32 -12.63 -12.29
C LEU A 123 -19.67 -11.61 -11.19
N LYS A 124 -20.96 -11.43 -10.86
CA LYS A 124 -21.38 -10.58 -9.73
C LYS A 124 -20.79 -11.07 -8.40
N ASN A 125 -20.77 -12.39 -8.18
CA ASN A 125 -20.20 -12.97 -6.97
C ASN A 125 -18.67 -12.82 -6.95
N THR A 126 -17.99 -12.99 -8.11
CA THR A 126 -16.55 -12.73 -8.23
C THR A 126 -16.23 -11.29 -7.85
N ILE A 127 -16.98 -10.31 -8.37
CA ILE A 127 -16.80 -8.89 -8.06
C ILE A 127 -16.99 -8.63 -6.55
N ALA A 128 -18.07 -9.14 -5.94
CA ALA A 128 -18.30 -9.00 -4.51
C ALA A 128 -17.16 -9.61 -3.66
N SER A 129 -16.60 -10.74 -4.10
CA SER A 129 -15.44 -11.35 -3.44
C SER A 129 -14.17 -10.51 -3.57
N LEU A 130 -13.96 -9.86 -4.72
CA LEU A 130 -12.83 -8.96 -4.94
C LEU A 130 -12.95 -7.71 -4.06
N GLU A 131 -14.13 -7.10 -3.98
CA GLU A 131 -14.41 -5.97 -3.08
C GLU A 131 -14.09 -6.33 -1.62
N THR A 132 -14.56 -7.50 -1.17
CA THR A 132 -14.28 -7.99 0.19
C THR A 132 -12.78 -8.18 0.44
N ARG A 133 -12.08 -8.82 -0.50
CA ARG A 133 -10.63 -9.07 -0.39
C ARG A 133 -9.82 -7.78 -0.42
N LEU A 134 -10.23 -6.80 -1.22
CA LEU A 134 -9.59 -5.48 -1.28
C LEU A 134 -9.79 -4.72 0.02
N GLY A 135 -11.01 -4.72 0.58
CA GLY A 135 -11.30 -4.14 1.90
C GLY A 135 -10.40 -4.74 2.99
N GLN A 136 -10.35 -6.07 3.07
CA GLN A 136 -9.47 -6.77 4.03
C GLN A 136 -7.99 -6.43 3.85
N ARG A 137 -7.53 -6.26 2.61
CA ARG A 137 -6.14 -5.87 2.35
C ARG A 137 -5.85 -4.44 2.79
N ILE A 138 -6.75 -3.50 2.56
CA ILE A 138 -6.62 -2.11 3.02
C ILE A 138 -6.55 -2.05 4.55
N ASP A 139 -7.41 -2.80 5.24
CA ASP A 139 -7.41 -2.91 6.70
C ASP A 139 -6.13 -3.53 7.26
N ASN A 140 -5.34 -4.21 6.44
CA ASN A 140 -4.07 -4.82 6.81
C ASN A 140 -2.85 -3.94 6.51
N VAL A 141 -2.98 -2.85 5.76
CA VAL A 141 -1.82 -1.99 5.44
C VAL A 141 -1.38 -1.18 6.67
N TRP A 142 -2.34 -0.62 7.40
CA TRP A 142 -2.09 0.18 8.60
C TRP A 142 -3.04 -0.24 9.70
N LYS A 143 -2.48 -0.65 10.84
CA LYS A 143 -3.21 -1.01 12.04
C LYS A 143 -3.33 0.19 12.96
N ARG A 144 -4.42 0.21 13.74
CA ARG A 144 -4.61 1.19 14.81
C ARG A 144 -3.38 1.21 15.72
N GLY A 145 -2.80 2.39 15.92
CA GLY A 145 -1.57 2.58 16.69
C GLY A 145 -0.29 2.61 15.87
N ASP A 146 -0.33 2.25 14.58
CA ASP A 146 0.83 2.42 13.70
C ASP A 146 1.19 3.90 13.59
N VAL A 147 2.49 4.19 13.72
CA VAL A 147 3.03 5.55 13.66
C VAL A 147 3.95 5.65 12.46
N ILE A 148 3.75 6.70 11.66
CA ILE A 148 4.62 7.01 10.53
C ILE A 148 5.14 8.44 10.65
N GLU A 149 6.34 8.62 10.11
CA GLU A 149 7.01 9.90 9.97
C GLU A 149 6.82 10.40 8.53
N ILE A 150 6.39 11.65 8.38
CA ILE A 150 6.19 12.28 7.08
C ILE A 150 6.98 13.58 6.99
N ASP A 151 7.66 13.75 5.85
CA ASP A 151 8.21 15.03 5.44
C ASP A 151 7.12 15.85 4.74
N CYS A 152 6.70 16.96 5.34
CA CYS A 152 5.59 17.76 4.83
C CYS A 152 5.76 19.25 5.15
N SER A 153 5.16 20.09 4.30
CA SER A 153 5.16 21.53 4.47
C SER A 153 4.05 22.01 5.42
N LYS A 154 4.19 23.23 5.98
CA LYS A 154 3.13 23.85 6.80
C LYS A 154 1.78 23.96 6.07
N PRO A 155 1.71 24.33 4.77
CA PRO A 155 0.46 24.29 4.03
C PRO A 155 -0.15 22.87 3.94
N TYR A 156 0.66 21.83 3.75
CA TYR A 156 0.16 20.45 3.73
C TYR A 156 -0.46 20.04 5.07
N LEU A 157 0.20 20.39 6.18
CA LEU A 157 -0.31 20.17 7.53
C LEU A 157 -1.68 20.86 7.72
N GLN A 158 -1.79 22.13 7.35
CA GLN A 158 -3.03 22.91 7.48
C GLN A 158 -4.17 22.40 6.57
N ALA A 159 -3.83 21.87 5.40
CA ALA A 159 -4.81 21.33 4.45
C ALA A 159 -5.34 19.95 4.86
N ASN A 160 -4.55 19.16 5.59
CA ASN A 160 -4.87 17.75 5.85
C ASN A 160 -5.07 17.42 7.34
N PHE A 161 -4.95 18.38 8.24
CA PHE A 161 -5.26 18.20 9.66
C PHE A 161 -6.05 19.39 10.19
N ASP A 162 -7.05 19.12 11.03
CA ASP A 162 -7.81 20.16 11.71
C ASP A 162 -7.05 20.78 12.90
N SER A 163 -7.69 21.71 13.62
CA SER A 163 -7.07 22.39 14.76
C SER A 163 -6.70 21.45 15.93
N THR A 164 -7.29 20.25 16.01
CA THR A 164 -6.96 19.24 17.02
C THR A 164 -5.82 18.33 16.56
N GLY A 165 -5.46 18.39 15.28
CA GLY A 165 -4.54 17.45 14.64
C GLY A 165 -5.24 16.18 14.16
N LEU A 166 -6.57 16.15 14.06
CA LEU A 166 -7.29 15.04 13.44
C LEU A 166 -7.16 15.15 11.92
N GLY A 167 -6.84 14.03 11.28
CA GLY A 167 -6.65 13.98 9.84
C GLY A 167 -7.95 14.17 9.08
N ILE A 168 -7.91 15.08 8.12
CA ILE A 168 -8.96 15.38 7.15
C ILE A 168 -8.41 15.15 5.73
N ASN A 169 -9.27 15.19 4.71
CA ASN A 169 -8.89 15.00 3.32
C ASN A 169 -8.04 13.72 3.13
N GLU A 170 -6.79 13.85 2.66
CA GLU A 170 -5.89 12.73 2.39
C GLU A 170 -5.49 11.94 3.66
N ARG A 171 -5.62 12.55 4.85
CA ARG A 171 -5.18 11.96 6.12
C ARG A 171 -6.34 11.48 6.99
N THR A 172 -7.53 11.32 6.42
CA THR A 172 -8.69 10.77 7.13
C THR A 172 -8.35 9.44 7.81
N GLY A 173 -8.68 9.32 9.10
CA GLY A 173 -8.37 8.16 9.92
C GLY A 173 -6.93 8.11 10.45
N TRP A 174 -6.20 9.24 10.40
CA TRP A 174 -4.93 9.46 11.07
C TRP A 174 -5.05 10.65 12.03
N ALA A 175 -4.12 10.78 12.98
CA ALA A 175 -3.99 11.97 13.83
C ALA A 175 -2.52 12.34 14.05
N VAL A 176 -2.24 13.63 14.18
CA VAL A 176 -0.93 14.14 14.60
C VAL A 176 -0.62 13.64 16.01
N CYS A 177 0.62 13.18 16.22
CA CYS A 177 1.11 12.74 17.53
C CYS A 177 1.39 13.92 18.47
N ASN A 178 0.35 14.68 18.83
CA ASN A 178 0.42 15.88 19.67
C ASN A 178 -0.18 15.67 21.07
N GLY A 179 -0.72 14.49 21.38
CA GLY A 179 -1.38 14.20 22.66
C GLY A 179 -2.91 14.28 22.61
N ALA A 180 -3.49 14.80 21.52
CA ALA A 180 -4.92 14.77 21.27
C ALA A 180 -5.33 13.48 20.53
N ASN A 181 -6.64 13.24 20.42
CA ASN A 181 -7.21 12.15 19.63
C ASN A 181 -6.68 10.75 20.00
N GLY A 182 -6.29 10.55 21.27
CA GLY A 182 -5.73 9.30 21.78
C GLY A 182 -4.27 9.03 21.39
N THR A 183 -3.59 10.01 20.77
CA THR A 183 -2.17 9.91 20.44
C THR A 183 -1.28 10.23 21.64
N LYS A 184 -0.02 9.78 21.63
CA LYS A 184 1.02 10.27 22.53
C LYS A 184 1.68 11.51 21.91
N ASN A 185 2.00 12.51 22.72
CA ASN A 185 2.72 13.69 22.24
C ASN A 185 4.19 13.34 21.95
N ARG A 186 4.58 13.41 20.68
CA ARG A 186 5.92 13.11 20.19
C ARG A 186 6.69 14.34 19.73
N GLY A 187 6.08 15.53 19.76
CA GLY A 187 6.74 16.77 19.37
C GLY A 187 8.00 17.02 20.20
N GLY A 188 9.12 17.33 19.52
CA GLY A 188 10.40 17.65 20.16
C GLY A 188 11.06 16.46 20.89
N ARG A 189 10.74 15.22 20.53
CA ARG A 189 11.26 14.02 21.19
C ARG A 189 11.93 13.08 20.20
N PHE A 190 12.98 12.40 20.65
CA PHE A 190 13.58 11.27 19.95
C PHE A 190 12.95 9.98 20.46
N ALA A 191 12.69 9.02 19.57
CA ALA A 191 12.16 7.72 19.97
C ALA A 191 13.28 6.81 20.47
N VAL A 192 12.98 6.09 21.56
CA VAL A 192 13.79 5.01 22.09
C VAL A 192 12.95 3.74 22.11
N GLY A 193 13.58 2.60 21.82
CA GLY A 193 12.92 1.30 21.86
C GLY A 193 12.48 0.95 23.29
N TYR A 194 11.32 0.31 23.40
CA TYR A 194 10.88 -0.27 24.67
C TYR A 194 11.87 -1.36 25.10
N ASP A 195 12.33 -1.30 26.35
CA ASP A 195 13.20 -2.32 26.94
C ASP A 195 12.67 -2.63 28.35
N PRO A 196 12.09 -3.83 28.57
CA PRO A 196 11.51 -4.20 29.87
C PRO A 196 12.55 -4.29 31.00
N LEU A 197 13.84 -4.40 30.67
CA LEU A 197 14.92 -4.56 31.64
C LEU A 197 15.50 -3.21 32.09
N GLN A 198 15.27 -2.15 31.33
CA GLN A 198 15.81 -0.82 31.62
C GLN A 198 14.76 0.06 32.27
N PHE A 199 15.01 0.54 33.50
CA PHE A 199 14.04 1.35 34.26
C PHE A 199 13.52 2.58 33.49
N ASP A 200 14.37 3.22 32.68
CA ASP A 200 13.97 4.40 31.91
C ASP A 200 13.06 4.06 30.71
N TYR A 201 13.08 2.80 30.24
CA TYR A 201 12.44 2.36 28.98
C TYR A 201 11.45 1.20 29.14
N ASN A 202 11.21 0.73 30.36
CA ASN A 202 10.36 -0.43 30.67
C ASN A 202 8.86 -0.12 30.74
N ASP A 203 8.43 1.06 30.33
CA ASP A 203 7.02 1.40 30.22
C ASP A 203 6.77 2.35 29.04
N PHE A 204 5.64 2.18 28.38
CA PHE A 204 5.33 2.92 27.17
C PHE A 204 4.98 4.37 27.50
N GLY A 205 5.69 5.32 26.89
CA GLY A 205 5.39 6.75 27.03
C GLY A 205 6.15 7.43 28.17
N LYS A 206 7.07 6.72 28.84
CA LYS A 206 8.13 7.39 29.61
C LYS A 206 8.88 8.38 28.71
N THR A 207 9.23 9.51 29.30
CA THR A 207 9.96 10.59 28.62
C THR A 207 11.16 11.00 29.45
N GLY A 208 12.23 11.43 28.80
CA GLY A 208 13.44 11.94 29.44
C GLY A 208 14.30 12.73 28.47
N GLY A 209 15.54 12.98 28.85
CA GLY A 209 16.50 13.77 28.07
C GLY A 209 16.44 15.27 28.35
N LYS A 210 17.45 15.99 27.85
CA LYS A 210 17.57 17.45 27.92
C LYS A 210 18.18 17.97 26.63
N ASP A 211 17.66 19.08 26.12
CA ASP A 211 18.19 19.76 24.93
C ASP A 211 19.55 20.40 25.22
N TRP A 212 19.70 20.97 26.42
CA TRP A 212 20.91 21.64 26.88
C TRP A 212 21.34 21.11 28.23
N VAL A 213 22.65 20.92 28.42
CA VAL A 213 23.23 20.41 29.66
C VAL A 213 24.34 21.35 30.13
N SER A 214 24.34 21.67 31.43
CA SER A 214 25.42 22.38 32.12
C SER A 214 26.31 21.37 32.85
N LEU A 215 27.61 21.63 32.85
CA LEU A 215 28.57 20.86 33.65
C LEU A 215 28.35 21.14 35.14
N THR A 216 28.27 20.09 35.95
CA THR A 216 28.33 20.19 37.41
C THR A 216 29.78 20.18 37.89
N ALA A 217 30.00 20.56 39.15
CA ALA A 217 31.35 20.54 39.75
C ALA A 217 31.97 19.14 39.69
N GLU A 218 31.17 18.09 39.88
CA GLU A 218 31.60 16.69 39.82
C GLU A 218 31.99 16.25 38.40
N GLN A 219 31.45 16.90 37.37
CA GLN A 219 31.73 16.59 35.97
C GLN A 219 32.99 17.30 35.45
N ASN A 220 33.56 18.24 36.21
CA ASN A 220 34.73 19.02 35.81
C ASN A 220 36.06 18.23 35.88
N GLY A 221 36.02 17.01 36.43
CA GLY A 221 37.18 16.14 36.60
C GLY A 221 38.25 16.69 37.56
N PRO A 222 39.20 15.84 37.99
CA PRO A 222 40.33 16.28 38.80
C PRO A 222 41.20 17.26 38.01
N HIS A 223 41.45 18.45 38.56
CA HIS A 223 42.35 19.44 37.98
C HIS A 223 43.06 20.22 39.09
N THR A 224 44.17 20.87 38.76
CA THR A 224 44.93 21.72 39.68
C THR A 224 45.32 23.02 38.98
N HIS A 225 45.54 24.07 39.77
CA HIS A 225 46.08 25.33 39.29
C HIS A 225 47.42 25.61 39.99
N GLY A 226 48.46 25.88 39.20
CA GLY A 226 49.73 26.35 39.73
C GLY A 226 49.68 27.85 40.01
N TYR A 227 50.27 28.28 41.11
CA TYR A 227 50.60 29.68 41.34
C TYR A 227 52.03 29.76 41.86
N ALA A 228 52.77 30.76 41.37
CA ALA A 228 54.10 31.10 41.87
C ALA A 228 53.99 32.46 42.55
N SER A 229 54.20 32.50 43.87
CA SER A 229 54.30 33.76 44.61
C SER A 229 55.76 34.21 44.59
N PRO A 230 56.13 35.32 43.91
CA PRO A 230 57.42 35.94 44.16
C PRO A 230 57.38 36.53 45.58
N HIS A 231 58.32 36.10 46.43
CA HIS A 231 58.57 36.73 47.72
C HIS A 231 58.83 38.23 47.47
N GLN A 232 57.86 39.09 47.79
CA GLN A 232 58.06 40.54 47.81
C GLN A 232 58.41 40.91 49.25
N ASP A 233 59.71 41.08 49.50
CA ASP A 233 60.20 41.68 50.73
C ASP A 233 59.86 43.17 50.70
N ASN A 234 58.63 43.50 51.11
CA ASN A 234 58.24 44.88 51.31
C ASN A 234 58.91 45.34 52.61
N ASN A 235 60.08 45.97 52.47
CA ASN A 235 60.87 46.57 53.54
C ASN A 235 60.03 47.61 54.29
N THR A 236 59.21 47.14 55.23
CA THR A 236 58.38 47.96 56.11
C THR A 236 58.92 47.75 57.52
N TRP A 237 59.54 48.80 58.04
CA TRP A 237 60.19 48.81 59.35
C TRP A 237 59.13 48.82 60.45
N GLY A 238 58.67 47.62 60.84
CA GLY A 238 57.79 47.40 61.97
C GLY A 238 58.13 46.06 62.60
N ASP A 239 58.57 46.11 63.85
CA ASP A 239 59.12 45.02 64.66
C ASP A 239 58.46 43.66 64.44
N GLY A 240 59.24 42.73 63.91
CA GLY A 240 58.89 41.31 63.83
C GLY A 240 60.09 40.42 63.55
N ALA A 241 61.30 40.93 63.75
CA ALA A 241 62.53 40.23 63.45
C ALA A 241 62.93 39.38 64.67
N GLU A 242 62.94 38.05 64.54
CA GLU A 242 63.61 37.20 65.53
C GLU A 242 65.11 37.26 65.28
N GLU A 243 65.84 37.78 66.27
CA GLU A 243 67.29 37.85 66.29
C GLU A 243 67.87 36.44 66.13
N ASN A 244 68.68 36.26 65.08
CA ASN A 244 69.41 35.02 64.85
C ASN A 244 70.71 35.12 65.64
N ASP A 245 70.85 34.34 66.71
CA ASP A 245 71.96 34.44 67.68
C ASP A 245 73.37 34.23 67.09
N TYR A 246 73.54 33.98 65.78
CA TYR A 246 74.87 33.79 65.16
C TYR A 246 74.99 34.29 63.70
N GLY A 247 74.70 35.57 63.42
CA GLY A 247 75.28 36.26 62.24
C GLY A 247 74.37 37.25 61.50
N PRO A 248 74.94 38.17 60.67
CA PRO A 248 74.20 39.28 60.07
C PRO A 248 73.41 38.79 58.85
N GLY A 249 72.24 38.23 59.10
CA GLY A 249 71.32 37.80 58.04
C GLY A 249 69.93 37.53 58.59
N TRP A 250 69.00 38.41 58.28
CA TRP A 250 67.58 38.21 58.57
C TRP A 250 67.00 37.21 57.56
N LEU A 251 66.62 36.03 58.03
CA LEU A 251 65.89 35.05 57.22
C LEU A 251 64.41 35.13 57.59
N ILE A 252 63.56 35.45 56.62
CA ILE A 252 62.12 35.45 56.81
C ILE A 252 61.67 33.99 57.00
N ASN A 253 60.90 33.71 58.05
CA ASN A 253 60.28 32.40 58.25
C ASN A 253 58.99 32.33 57.40
N PRO A 254 58.98 31.59 56.27
CA PRO A 254 57.81 31.52 55.39
C PRO A 254 56.59 30.87 56.06
N ASN A 255 56.77 30.12 57.15
CA ASN A 255 55.65 29.52 57.91
C ASN A 255 54.89 30.53 58.79
N ARG A 256 55.39 31.77 58.97
CA ARG A 256 54.70 32.83 59.72
C ARG A 256 53.84 33.75 58.86
N LEU A 257 53.91 33.63 57.53
CA LEU A 257 53.12 34.41 56.58
C LEU A 257 52.05 33.50 55.98
N GLY A 258 50.83 33.53 56.53
CA GLY A 258 49.69 32.81 55.97
C GLY A 258 49.34 33.35 54.57
N TYR A 259 49.89 32.74 53.52
CA TYR A 259 49.65 33.17 52.15
C TYR A 259 48.42 32.46 51.57
N ASN A 260 47.26 33.11 51.63
CA ASN A 260 46.05 32.65 50.96
C ASN A 260 45.96 33.29 49.57
N GLY A 261 46.26 32.52 48.51
CA GLY A 261 46.11 32.95 47.12
C GLY A 261 44.99 32.18 46.42
N THR A 262 44.06 32.89 45.78
CA THR A 262 43.07 32.30 44.86
C THR A 262 43.52 32.52 43.42
N THR A 263 43.38 31.49 42.58
CA THR A 263 43.54 31.66 41.14
C THR A 263 42.30 32.32 40.56
N SER A 264 42.43 32.94 39.38
CA SER A 264 41.27 33.52 38.68
C SER A 264 40.27 32.41 38.33
N SER A 265 38.98 32.76 38.32
CA SER A 265 37.93 31.85 37.87
C SER A 265 38.22 31.35 36.43
N SER A 266 37.98 30.06 36.19
CA SER A 266 38.06 29.46 34.86
C SER A 266 36.71 28.86 34.46
N GLY A 267 36.37 29.00 33.17
CA GLY A 267 35.08 28.60 32.62
C GLY A 267 33.95 29.61 32.85
N TYR A 268 32.95 29.60 31.95
CA TYR A 268 31.78 30.49 32.04
C TYR A 268 30.50 29.76 32.50
N GLY A 269 30.57 28.44 32.71
CA GLY A 269 29.43 27.63 33.15
C GLY A 269 28.27 27.55 32.15
N TYR A 270 28.47 27.99 30.91
CA TYR A 270 27.41 27.97 29.91
C TYR A 270 27.01 26.54 29.55
N PRO A 271 25.70 26.25 29.45
CA PRO A 271 25.25 24.97 28.95
C PRO A 271 25.65 24.77 27.49
N HIS A 272 25.83 23.50 27.10
CA HIS A 272 26.07 23.13 25.71
C HIS A 272 24.91 22.32 25.14
N GLU A 273 24.78 22.36 23.80
CA GLU A 273 23.82 21.58 23.04
C GLU A 273 24.09 20.08 23.26
N ASN A 274 23.02 19.32 23.53
CA ASN A 274 23.10 17.89 23.83
C ASN A 274 22.40 17.03 22.78
N ARG A 275 21.72 17.64 21.80
CA ARG A 275 21.07 16.91 20.71
C ARG A 275 22.05 16.62 19.58
N PRO A 276 22.00 15.42 18.98
CA PRO A 276 22.69 15.17 17.72
C PRO A 276 22.09 16.03 16.60
N PRO A 277 22.76 16.18 15.45
CA PRO A 277 22.15 16.79 14.26
C PRO A 277 20.80 16.15 13.95
N PHE A 278 19.76 16.97 13.73
CA PHE A 278 18.39 16.51 13.53
C PHE A 278 17.70 17.22 12.36
N PHE A 279 16.69 16.57 11.80
CA PHE A 279 15.78 17.11 10.81
C PHE A 279 14.35 16.99 11.34
N VAL A 280 13.51 18.01 11.11
CA VAL A 280 12.17 18.09 11.71
C VAL A 280 11.13 17.58 10.72
N THR A 281 10.41 16.55 11.14
CA THR A 281 9.32 15.90 10.40
C THR A 281 8.05 15.84 11.26
N LEU A 282 6.93 15.45 10.65
CA LEU A 282 5.66 15.27 11.33
C LEU A 282 5.39 13.79 11.60
N TRP A 283 5.04 13.45 12.85
CA TRP A 283 4.65 12.10 13.23
C TRP A 283 3.13 12.00 13.33
N ILE A 284 2.55 11.00 12.68
CA ILE A 284 1.11 10.75 12.67
C ILE A 284 0.80 9.30 13.02
N MET A 285 -0.33 9.07 13.68
CA MET A 285 -0.77 7.76 14.16
C MET A 285 -2.08 7.35 13.49
N LYS A 286 -2.17 6.09 13.07
CA LYS A 286 -3.41 5.50 12.57
C LYS A 286 -4.40 5.31 13.72
N LEU A 287 -5.62 5.82 13.56
CA LEU A 287 -6.67 5.77 14.59
C LEU A 287 -7.42 4.45 14.64
#